data_AF-A0A225UD33-F1
#
_entry.id   AF-A0A225UD33-F1
#
_cell.length_a   1.000
_cell.length_b   1.000
_cell.length_c   1.000
_cell.angle_alpha   90.00
_cell.angle_beta   90.00
_cell.angle_gamma   90.00
#
_symmetry.space_group_name_H-M   'P 1'
#
loop_
_entity.id
_entity.type
_entity.pdbx_description
1 polymer ?
#
loop_
_entity_poly.entity_id
_entity_poly.type
_entity_poly.pdbx_seq_one_letter_code
_entity_poly.pdbx_strand_id
1 'polypeptide(L)'
;MEKLGYSPEKLLAVAQQVSEEWDMSDVDDGPLSKVASVLAYARSAEKPERTEEETQLEEEEDQACFPDFTTDVEREREEIRSILLEKVDEARQFGATEEFLKKLGKVLMELTDVFRIFIGRDPPVDMSPMEVKLKP
;
A
#
# COMPACT_ATOMS: atom_id res chain seq x y z
N MET A 1 -18.34 14.57 -0.43
CA MET A 1 -18.18 15.89 0.21
C MET A 1 -19.40 16.76 -0.03
N GLU A 2 -19.63 17.27 -1.24
CA GLU A 2 -20.76 18.18 -1.53
C GLU A 2 -22.14 17.50 -1.38
N LYS A 3 -22.28 16.24 -1.83
CA LYS A 3 -23.49 15.42 -1.61
C LYS A 3 -23.81 15.14 -0.13
N LEU A 4 -22.84 15.32 0.77
CA LEU A 4 -23.01 15.20 2.22
C LEU A 4 -23.27 16.58 2.88
N GLY A 5 -23.47 17.63 2.09
CA GLY A 5 -23.72 18.99 2.56
C GLY A 5 -22.47 19.82 2.86
N TYR A 6 -21.28 19.26 2.70
CA TYR A 6 -20.02 19.94 2.97
C TYR A 6 -19.50 20.63 1.70
N SER A 7 -19.33 21.96 1.74
CA SER A 7 -18.56 22.68 0.72
C SER A 7 -17.20 23.10 1.28
N PRO A 8 -16.10 22.99 0.51
CA PRO A 8 -14.77 23.40 0.93
C PRO A 8 -14.73 24.86 1.39
N GLU A 9 -15.44 25.74 0.68
CA GLU A 9 -15.59 27.16 1.00
C GLU A 9 -16.19 27.38 2.40
N LYS A 10 -17.25 26.63 2.75
CA LYS A 10 -17.89 26.73 4.07
C LYS A 10 -16.99 26.19 5.18
N LEU A 11 -16.28 25.09 4.91
CA LEU A 11 -15.35 24.50 5.88
C LEU A 11 -14.19 25.46 6.19
N LEU A 12 -13.65 26.12 5.16
CA LEU A 12 -12.58 27.09 5.33
C LEU A 12 -13.06 28.36 6.04
N ALA A 13 -14.25 28.87 5.71
CA ALA A 13 -14.84 30.01 6.41
C ALA A 13 -15.09 29.72 7.90
N VAL A 14 -15.51 28.49 8.23
CA VAL A 14 -15.68 28.08 9.63
C VAL A 14 -14.32 27.92 10.33
N ALA A 15 -13.32 27.35 9.66
CA ALA A 15 -11.97 27.22 10.23
C ALA A 15 -11.35 28.58 10.55
N GLN A 16 -11.53 29.58 9.67
CA GLN A 16 -11.09 30.97 9.90
C GLN A 16 -11.76 31.59 11.14
N GLN A 17 -13.04 31.29 11.40
CA GLN A 17 -13.72 31.80 12.59
C GLN A 17 -13.27 31.12 13.90
N VAL A 18 -12.73 29.92 13.82
CA VAL A 18 -12.34 29.11 15.00
C VAL A 18 -10.92 29.43 15.45
N SER A 19 -10.02 29.82 14.54
CA SER A 19 -8.65 30.16 14.90
C SER A 19 -8.12 31.33 14.08
N GLU A 20 -7.70 32.38 14.79
CA GLU A 20 -7.15 33.62 14.25
C GLU A 20 -5.84 33.37 13.48
N GLU A 21 -5.08 32.31 13.81
CA GLU A 21 -3.87 31.90 13.07
C GLU A 21 -4.17 31.43 11.64
N TRP A 22 -5.42 31.08 11.35
CA TRP A 22 -5.88 30.65 10.02
C TRP A 22 -6.52 31.80 9.23
N ASP A 23 -6.70 32.95 9.89
CA ASP A 23 -7.13 34.19 9.25
C ASP A 23 -5.94 34.85 8.57
N MET A 24 -5.59 34.34 7.38
CA MET A 24 -4.52 34.88 6.54
C MET A 24 -4.96 36.14 5.77
N SER A 25 -5.97 36.89 6.28
CA SER A 25 -6.47 38.11 5.63
C SER A 25 -5.55 39.32 5.78
N ASP A 26 -4.61 39.27 6.72
CA ASP A 26 -3.56 40.27 6.94
C ASP A 26 -2.35 40.09 5.99
N VAL A 27 -2.27 38.95 5.30
CA VAL A 27 -1.26 38.68 4.28
C VAL A 27 -1.68 39.35 2.97
N ASP A 28 -0.95 40.39 2.55
CA ASP A 28 -1.16 41.07 1.26
C ASP A 28 -0.86 40.12 0.10
N ASP A 29 -1.92 39.43 -0.35
CA ASP A 29 -1.88 38.36 -1.35
C ASP A 29 -2.08 38.85 -2.79
N GLY A 30 -1.94 40.15 -3.05
CA GLY A 30 -2.23 40.73 -4.36
C GLY A 30 -3.70 40.51 -4.78
N PRO A 31 -4.04 40.60 -6.07
CA PRO A 31 -5.43 40.69 -6.51
C PRO A 31 -6.28 39.41 -6.34
N LEU A 32 -5.70 38.27 -5.92
CA LEU A 32 -6.42 37.02 -5.67
C LEU A 32 -5.89 36.37 -4.37
N SER A 33 -6.76 36.25 -3.37
CA SER A 33 -6.48 35.51 -2.11
C SER A 33 -5.88 34.14 -2.41
N LYS A 34 -4.77 33.76 -1.75
CA LYS A 34 -4.10 32.46 -1.97
C LYS A 34 -5.03 31.27 -1.78
N VAL A 35 -6.02 31.37 -0.89
CA VAL A 35 -7.01 30.30 -0.66
C VAL A 35 -7.91 30.14 -1.89
N ALA A 36 -8.32 31.25 -2.49
CA ALA A 36 -9.09 31.25 -3.73
C ALA A 36 -8.25 30.79 -4.93
N SER A 37 -6.95 31.13 -4.97
CA SER A 37 -6.05 30.67 -6.03
C SER A 37 -5.72 29.18 -5.91
N VAL A 38 -5.55 28.64 -4.70
CA VAL A 38 -5.39 27.20 -4.44
C VAL A 38 -6.67 26.43 -4.79
N LEU A 39 -7.84 26.94 -4.40
CA LEU A 39 -9.12 26.32 -4.78
C LEU A 39 -9.37 26.40 -6.29
N ALA A 40 -9.04 27.53 -6.92
CA ALA A 40 -9.13 27.68 -8.36
C ALA A 40 -8.15 26.73 -9.06
N TYR A 41 -6.91 26.61 -8.59
CA TYR A 41 -5.94 25.66 -9.11
C TYR A 41 -6.44 24.22 -8.94
N ALA A 42 -6.94 23.83 -7.76
CA ALA A 42 -7.49 22.48 -7.53
C ALA A 42 -8.71 22.17 -8.40
N ARG A 43 -9.50 23.19 -8.79
CA ARG A 43 -10.70 23.05 -9.63
C ARG A 43 -10.39 23.11 -11.12
N SER A 44 -9.30 23.77 -11.50
CA SER A 44 -8.89 24.05 -12.90
C SER A 44 -7.66 23.27 -13.34
N ALA A 45 -6.97 22.61 -12.43
CA ALA A 45 -5.92 21.66 -12.75
C ALA A 45 -6.61 20.50 -13.48
N GLU A 46 -6.60 20.56 -14.81
CA GLU A 46 -6.39 19.36 -15.60
C GLU A 46 -5.29 18.60 -14.87
N LYS A 47 -5.63 17.44 -14.31
CA LYS A 47 -4.61 16.53 -13.79
C LYS A 47 -3.59 16.42 -14.92
N PRO A 48 -2.30 16.75 -14.69
CA PRO A 48 -1.31 16.55 -15.72
C PRO A 48 -1.49 15.14 -16.24
N GLU A 49 -1.65 14.99 -17.56
CA GLU A 49 -1.78 13.67 -18.15
C GLU A 49 -0.55 12.88 -17.71
N ARG A 50 -0.80 11.73 -17.08
CA ARG A 50 0.28 10.87 -16.63
C ARG A 50 1.16 10.54 -17.81
N THR A 51 2.46 10.61 -17.58
CA THR A 51 3.42 10.19 -18.59
C THR A 51 3.29 8.68 -18.83
N GLU A 52 3.72 8.20 -19.99
CA GLU A 52 3.73 6.76 -20.29
C GLU A 52 4.55 5.98 -19.24
N GLU A 53 5.63 6.58 -18.74
CA GLU A 53 6.47 6.03 -17.68
C GLU A 53 5.69 5.88 -16.36
N GLU A 54 4.96 6.91 -15.95
CA GLU A 54 4.12 6.87 -14.75
C GLU A 54 3.03 5.80 -14.86
N THR A 55 2.39 5.65 -16.02
CA THR A 55 1.36 4.62 -16.20
C THR A 55 1.91 3.19 -16.17
N GLN A 56 3.17 2.99 -16.58
CA GLN A 56 3.82 1.68 -16.53
C GLN A 56 4.24 1.30 -15.12
N LEU A 57 4.59 2.29 -14.29
CA LEU A 57 5.06 2.08 -12.92
C LEU A 57 3.92 2.10 -11.90
N GLU A 58 2.76 2.67 -12.24
CA GLU A 58 1.63 2.84 -11.32
C GLU A 58 1.21 1.53 -10.65
N GLU A 59 1.13 0.43 -11.40
CA GLU A 59 0.71 -0.87 -10.85
C GLU A 59 1.73 -1.43 -9.84
N GLU A 60 3.03 -1.24 -10.10
CA GLU A 60 4.11 -1.64 -9.19
C GLU A 60 4.19 -0.71 -7.96
N GLU A 61 4.01 0.61 -8.14
CA GLU A 61 3.97 1.58 -7.05
C GLU A 61 2.77 1.36 -6.13
N ASP A 62 1.60 1.12 -6.71
CA ASP A 62 0.38 0.81 -5.96
C ASP A 62 0.54 -0.51 -5.21
N GLN A 63 1.16 -1.53 -5.81
CA GLN A 63 1.42 -2.81 -5.14
C GLN A 63 2.45 -2.70 -4.00
N ALA A 64 3.42 -1.78 -4.11
CA ALA A 64 4.38 -1.51 -3.04
C ALA A 64 3.78 -0.69 -1.89
N CYS A 65 2.87 0.23 -2.20
CA CYS A 65 2.25 1.12 -1.22
C CYS A 65 1.00 0.54 -0.55
N PHE A 66 0.24 -0.28 -1.28
CA PHE A 66 -1.05 -0.80 -0.86
C PHE A 66 -1.04 -2.33 -0.96
N PRO A 67 -1.10 -3.03 0.18
CA PRO A 67 -1.20 -4.48 0.15
C PRO A 67 -2.50 -4.89 -0.54
N ASP A 68 -2.39 -5.82 -1.48
CA ASP A 68 -3.54 -6.40 -2.15
C ASP A 68 -4.22 -7.42 -1.21
N PHE A 69 -5.50 -7.21 -0.92
CA PHE A 69 -6.30 -8.07 -0.06
C PHE A 69 -7.00 -9.19 -0.83
N THR A 70 -6.86 -9.22 -2.16
CA THR A 70 -7.71 -10.06 -3.03
C THR A 70 -7.15 -11.45 -3.33
N THR A 71 -6.02 -11.84 -2.77
CA THR A 71 -5.41 -13.12 -3.13
C THR A 71 -5.91 -14.30 -2.29
N ASP A 72 -6.28 -15.33 -3.03
CA ASP A 72 -6.52 -16.72 -2.62
C ASP A 72 -5.20 -17.28 -2.04
N VAL A 73 -4.83 -16.88 -0.81
CA VAL A 73 -3.57 -17.23 -0.12
C VAL A 73 -3.31 -18.74 -0.15
N GLU A 74 -4.38 -19.52 -0.15
CA GLU A 74 -4.36 -20.98 -0.26
C GLU A 74 -3.85 -21.45 -1.62
N ARG A 75 -4.28 -20.80 -2.72
CA ARG A 75 -3.78 -21.09 -4.07
C ARG A 75 -2.30 -20.76 -4.22
N GLU A 76 -1.86 -19.60 -3.75
CA GLU A 76 -0.43 -19.25 -3.81
C GLU A 76 0.42 -20.23 -2.99
N ARG A 77 -0.07 -20.68 -1.83
CA ARG A 77 0.60 -21.73 -1.04
C ARG A 77 0.67 -23.07 -1.76
N GLU A 78 -0.39 -23.46 -2.47
CA GLU A 78 -0.41 -24.69 -3.28
C GLU A 78 0.63 -24.62 -4.42
N GLU A 79 0.72 -23.46 -5.08
CA GLU A 79 1.69 -23.21 -6.16
C GLU A 79 3.13 -23.16 -5.64
N ILE A 80 3.39 -22.54 -4.49
CA ILE A 80 4.69 -22.59 -3.83
C ILE A 80 5.08 -24.04 -3.53
N ARG A 81 4.16 -24.85 -2.99
CA ARG A 81 4.44 -26.26 -2.69
C ARG A 81 4.78 -27.06 -3.93
N SER A 82 4.07 -26.85 -5.04
CA SER A 82 4.34 -27.56 -6.29
C SER A 82 5.73 -27.24 -6.84
N ILE A 83 6.12 -25.95 -6.82
CA ILE A 83 7.46 -25.50 -7.23
C ILE A 83 8.53 -26.11 -6.31
N LEU A 84 8.32 -26.12 -5.00
CA LEU A 84 9.29 -26.70 -4.05
C LEU A 84 9.46 -28.21 -4.26
N LEU A 85 8.38 -28.94 -4.53
CA LEU A 85 8.42 -30.37 -4.86
C LEU A 85 9.16 -30.63 -6.17
N GLU A 86 8.92 -29.82 -7.20
CA GLU A 86 9.66 -29.89 -8.47
C GLU A 86 11.17 -29.71 -8.25
N LYS A 87 11.58 -28.76 -7.40
CA LYS A 87 12.99 -28.57 -7.05
C LYS A 87 13.62 -29.72 -6.28
N VAL A 88 12.85 -30.44 -5.47
CA VAL A 88 13.30 -31.69 -4.84
C VAL A 88 13.51 -32.79 -5.90
N ASP A 89 12.62 -32.89 -6.89
CA ASP A 89 12.77 -33.84 -7.99
C ASP A 89 13.94 -33.48 -8.93
N GLU A 90 14.19 -32.20 -9.19
CA GLU A 90 15.40 -31.75 -9.89
C GLU A 90 16.65 -32.19 -9.12
N ALA A 91 16.71 -31.96 -7.80
CA ALA A 91 17.84 -32.39 -6.97
C ALA A 91 18.06 -33.91 -7.04
N ARG A 92 16.97 -34.70 -7.16
CA ARG A 92 17.06 -36.14 -7.40
C ARG A 92 17.70 -36.48 -8.73
N GLN A 93 17.35 -35.76 -9.80
CA GLN A 93 17.96 -35.95 -11.13
C GLN A 93 19.45 -35.62 -11.14
N PHE A 94 19.89 -34.66 -10.33
CA PHE A 94 21.31 -34.34 -10.13
C PHE A 94 22.07 -35.36 -9.28
N GLY A 95 21.43 -36.45 -8.84
CA GLY A 95 22.08 -37.55 -8.12
C GLY A 95 22.14 -37.36 -6.61
N ALA A 96 21.27 -36.52 -6.02
CA ALA A 96 21.19 -36.38 -4.58
C ALA A 96 20.74 -37.68 -3.90
N THR A 97 21.29 -37.95 -2.72
CA THR A 97 20.96 -39.13 -1.91
C THR A 97 19.53 -39.06 -1.37
N GLU A 98 18.82 -40.20 -1.29
CA GLU A 98 17.42 -40.23 -0.82
C GLU A 98 17.24 -39.70 0.61
N GLU A 99 18.22 -39.89 1.50
CA GLU A 99 18.18 -39.35 2.86
C GLU A 99 18.20 -37.82 2.86
N PHE A 100 19.00 -37.23 1.96
CA PHE A 100 19.08 -35.78 1.78
C PHE A 100 17.77 -35.24 1.20
N LEU A 101 17.21 -35.91 0.17
CA LEU A 101 15.94 -35.51 -0.45
C LEU A 101 14.78 -35.53 0.55
N LYS A 102 14.70 -36.56 1.40
CA LYS A 102 13.70 -36.63 2.48
C LYS A 102 13.86 -35.47 3.47
N LYS A 103 15.09 -35.16 3.87
CA LYS A 103 15.36 -34.06 4.79
C LYS A 103 15.05 -32.70 4.15
N LEU A 104 15.44 -32.52 2.89
CA LEU A 104 15.18 -31.32 2.12
C LEU A 104 13.67 -31.09 1.95
N GLY A 105 12.93 -32.09 1.50
CA GLY A 105 11.48 -32.01 1.36
C GLY A 105 10.78 -31.66 2.69
N LYS A 106 11.21 -32.27 3.80
CA LYS A 106 10.66 -31.94 5.12
C LYS A 106 10.89 -30.47 5.49
N VAL A 107 12.11 -29.96 5.31
CA VAL A 107 12.46 -28.57 5.64
C VAL A 107 11.69 -27.58 4.76
N LEU A 108 11.56 -27.87 3.46
CA LEU A 108 10.83 -27.02 2.53
C LEU A 108 9.32 -26.96 2.84
N MET A 109 8.74 -28.07 3.31
CA MET A 109 7.33 -28.11 3.73
C MET A 109 7.09 -27.44 5.09
N GLU A 110 8.10 -27.41 5.98
CA GLU A 110 8.04 -26.66 7.24
C GLU A 110 8.19 -25.14 7.03
N LEU A 111 8.95 -24.72 6.01
CA LEU A 111 9.24 -23.31 5.72
C LEU A 111 8.46 -22.76 4.52
N THR A 112 7.35 -23.40 4.14
CA THR A 112 6.57 -22.99 2.95
C THR A 112 6.05 -21.56 3.04
N ASP A 113 5.80 -21.08 4.26
CA ASP A 113 5.34 -19.73 4.57
C ASP A 113 6.40 -18.63 4.38
N VAL A 114 7.69 -19.01 4.30
CA VAL A 114 8.80 -18.07 4.08
C VAL A 114 8.97 -17.74 2.59
N PHE A 115 8.49 -18.61 1.69
CA PHE A 115 8.59 -18.39 0.26
C PHE A 115 7.45 -17.51 -0.24
N ARG A 116 7.77 -16.60 -1.16
CA ARG A 116 6.80 -15.78 -1.88
C ARG A 116 7.08 -15.87 -3.38
N ILE A 117 6.02 -15.95 -4.18
CA ILE A 117 6.10 -15.85 -5.65
C ILE A 117 6.19 -14.37 -6.04
N PHE A 118 5.38 -13.52 -5.40
CA PHE A 118 5.36 -12.08 -5.60
C PHE A 118 5.71 -11.35 -4.31
N ILE A 119 6.54 -10.31 -4.41
CA ILE A 119 6.92 -9.45 -3.28
C ILE A 119 5.77 -8.48 -2.99
N GLY A 120 5.47 -8.23 -1.71
CA GLY A 120 4.48 -7.20 -1.29
C GLY A 120 3.05 -7.70 -1.05
N ARG A 121 2.74 -8.97 -1.34
CA ARG A 121 1.43 -9.60 -1.06
C ARG A 121 1.38 -10.36 0.27
N ASP A 122 2.21 -9.96 1.22
CA ASP A 122 2.17 -10.62 2.52
C ASP A 122 0.87 -10.28 3.25
N PRO A 123 0.20 -11.27 3.85
CA PRO A 123 -0.90 -10.96 4.75
C PRO A 123 -0.38 -10.03 5.86
N PRO A 124 -1.19 -9.06 6.30
CA PRO A 124 -0.81 -8.17 7.38
C PRO A 124 -0.39 -8.99 8.61
N VAL A 125 0.71 -8.58 9.24
CA VAL A 125 1.21 -9.25 10.45
C VAL A 125 0.12 -9.17 11.52
N ASP A 126 -0.32 -10.32 12.02
CA ASP A 126 -1.27 -10.42 13.12
C ASP A 126 -0.61 -9.96 14.42
N MET A 127 -0.70 -8.66 14.67
CA MET A 127 -0.16 -8.02 15.86
C MET A 127 -1.25 -7.91 16.92
N SER A 128 -0.94 -8.36 18.14
CA SER A 128 -1.84 -8.17 19.27
C SER A 128 -2.13 -6.67 19.47
N PRO A 129 -3.36 -6.30 19.91
CA PRO A 129 -3.71 -4.89 20.13
C PRO A 129 -2.71 -4.20 21.06
N MET A 130 -2.26 -3.02 20.68
CA MET A 130 -1.30 -2.26 21.48
C MET A 130 -1.98 -1.72 22.76
N GLU A 131 -1.46 -2.09 23.93
CA GLU A 131 -1.92 -1.54 25.21
C GLU A 131 -1.33 -0.14 25.43
N VAL A 132 -2.16 0.89 25.30
CA VAL A 132 -1.74 2.28 25.51
C VAL A 132 -1.93 2.65 26.99
N LYS A 133 -0.82 2.88 27.72
CA LYS A 133 -0.87 3.46 29.08
C LYS A 133 -0.76 4.98 28.99
N LEU A 134 -1.82 5.68 29.36
CA LEU A 134 -1.79 7.13 29.51
C LEU A 134 -0.89 7.50 30.70
N LYS A 135 0.03 8.44 30.50
CA LYS A 135 0.77 9.04 31.61
C LYS A 135 -0.20 9.89 32.45
N PRO A 136 -0.09 9.87 33.79
CA PRO A 136 -0.86 10.74 34.67
C PRO A 136 -0.47 12.21 34.50
#